data_AF-A0A843QZI6-F1
#
_entry.id   AF-A0A843QZI6-F1
#
_cell.length_a   1.000
_cell.length_b   1.000
_cell.length_c   1.000
_cell.angle_alpha   90.00
_cell.angle_beta   90.00
_cell.angle_gamma   90.00
#
_symmetry.space_group_name_H-M   'P 1'
#
loop_
_entity.id
_entity.type
_entity.pdbx_description
1 polymer ?
#
loop_
_entity_poly.entity_id
_entity_poly.type
_entity_poly.pdbx_seq_one_letter_code
_entity_poly.pdbx_strand_id
1 'polypeptide(L)'
;MSRNSKFSAEDKLRIINEMKNIDVDMVAKKYEISRFALHTWQLKYKYQGIEGLRSAHQNQHYSKKFKANLVQQYQASNHSLEEFAIKNGLKSKQQLLNWIHQYNGSNLRAYTPRKRDSKMTGRKTALSPVKVTL
;
A
#
# COMPACT_ATOMS: atom_id res chain seq x y z
N MET A 1 8.21 11.14 8.95
CA MET A 1 7.43 10.01 9.52
C MET A 1 8.05 8.70 9.08
N SER A 2 8.47 7.88 10.03
CA SER A 2 8.98 6.53 9.74
C SER A 2 7.86 5.68 9.13
N ARG A 3 8.14 4.89 8.08
CA ARG A 3 7.18 3.95 7.46
C ARG A 3 7.07 2.64 8.26
N ASN A 4 7.29 2.69 9.56
CA ASN A 4 7.22 1.52 10.41
C ASN A 4 5.78 1.34 10.91
N SER A 5 5.18 0.20 10.57
CA SER A 5 3.89 -0.22 11.10
C SER A 5 4.03 -0.51 12.60
N LYS A 6 3.02 -0.13 13.40
CA LYS A 6 2.91 -0.48 14.83
C LYS A 6 2.94 -2.00 15.06
N PHE A 7 2.46 -2.76 14.08
CA PHE A 7 2.35 -4.22 14.13
C PHE A 7 3.22 -4.88 13.05
N SER A 8 3.97 -5.91 13.45
CA SER A 8 4.67 -6.83 12.53
C SER A 8 3.69 -7.71 11.73
N ALA A 9 4.17 -8.50 10.78
CA ALA A 9 3.29 -9.42 10.04
C ALA A 9 2.77 -10.53 10.95
N GLU A 10 3.61 -10.97 11.88
CA GLU A 10 3.35 -11.98 12.88
C GLU A 10 2.31 -11.49 13.90
N ASP A 11 2.42 -10.24 14.36
CA ASP A 11 1.40 -9.63 15.23
C ASP A 11 0.05 -9.56 14.54
N LYS A 12 0.03 -9.12 13.27
CA LYS A 12 -1.20 -9.06 12.47
C LYS A 12 -1.84 -10.43 12.32
N LEU A 13 -1.04 -11.48 12.07
CA LEU A 13 -1.55 -12.84 11.95
C LEU A 13 -2.14 -13.35 13.27
N ARG A 14 -1.49 -13.05 14.40
CA ARG A 14 -2.04 -13.39 15.73
C ARG A 14 -3.38 -12.71 15.96
N ILE A 15 -3.49 -11.41 15.67
CA ILE A 15 -4.74 -10.64 15.80
C ILE A 15 -5.84 -11.22 14.89
N ILE A 16 -5.54 -11.52 13.62
CA ILE A 16 -6.50 -12.15 12.69
C ILE A 16 -7.00 -13.50 13.21
N ASN A 17 -6.13 -14.29 13.83
CA ASN A 17 -6.53 -15.58 14.41
C ASN A 17 -7.38 -15.41 15.68
N GLU A 18 -7.13 -14.37 16.48
CA GLU A 18 -7.97 -14.05 17.65
C GLU A 18 -9.41 -13.68 17.24
N MET A 19 -9.57 -12.97 16.12
CA MET A 19 -10.89 -12.63 15.54
C MET A 19 -11.75 -13.83 15.16
N LYS A 20 -11.20 -15.06 15.11
CA LYS A 20 -11.98 -16.27 14.84
C LYS A 20 -12.80 -16.72 16.05
N ASN A 21 -12.37 -16.34 17.24
CA ASN A 21 -12.95 -16.78 18.51
C ASN A 21 -13.64 -15.63 19.27
N ILE A 22 -13.37 -14.38 18.87
CA ILE A 22 -13.84 -13.19 19.55
C ILE A 22 -14.44 -12.23 18.52
N ASP A 23 -15.48 -11.49 18.95
CA ASP A 23 -16.13 -10.48 18.13
C ASP A 23 -15.15 -9.39 17.62
N VAL A 24 -15.38 -8.96 16.38
CA VAL A 24 -14.50 -8.02 15.67
C VAL A 24 -14.47 -6.65 16.35
N ASP A 25 -15.57 -6.18 16.93
CA ASP A 25 -15.61 -4.90 17.63
C ASP A 25 -14.80 -4.95 18.94
N MET A 26 -14.78 -6.10 19.62
CA MET A 26 -13.91 -6.28 20.80
C MET A 26 -12.43 -6.28 20.43
N VAL A 27 -12.03 -6.98 19.37
CA VAL A 27 -10.64 -6.99 18.88
C VAL A 27 -10.22 -5.59 18.42
N ALA A 28 -11.09 -4.90 17.68
CA ALA A 28 -10.86 -3.53 17.24
C ALA A 28 -10.56 -2.58 18.42
N LYS A 29 -11.37 -2.67 19.49
CA LYS A 29 -11.15 -1.90 20.73
C LYS A 29 -9.86 -2.31 21.45
N LYS A 30 -9.64 -3.61 21.65
CA LYS A 30 -8.47 -4.16 22.37
C LYS A 30 -7.14 -3.70 21.79
N TYR A 31 -7.02 -3.68 20.46
CA TYR A 31 -5.79 -3.32 19.76
C TYR A 31 -5.76 -1.89 19.23
N GLU A 32 -6.84 -1.13 19.41
CA GLU A 32 -7.03 0.21 18.85
C GLU A 32 -6.89 0.24 17.33
N ILE A 33 -7.47 -0.76 16.66
CA ILE A 33 -7.42 -0.93 15.20
C ILE A 33 -8.82 -0.75 14.64
N SER A 34 -8.96 0.03 13.56
CA SER A 34 -10.26 0.15 12.91
C SER A 34 -10.73 -1.18 12.31
N ARG A 35 -12.04 -1.44 12.35
CA ARG A 35 -12.66 -2.60 11.69
C ARG A 35 -12.26 -2.73 10.23
N PHE A 36 -12.18 -1.61 9.53
CA PHE A 36 -11.75 -1.57 8.14
C PHE A 36 -10.34 -2.13 7.97
N ALA A 37 -9.38 -1.71 8.82
CA ALA A 37 -8.01 -2.22 8.76
C ALA A 37 -7.93 -3.72 9.08
N LEU A 38 -8.69 -4.21 10.06
CA LEU A 38 -8.79 -5.64 10.37
C LEU A 38 -9.31 -6.43 9.17
N HIS A 39 -10.38 -5.95 8.53
CA HIS A 39 -10.93 -6.54 7.32
C HIS A 39 -9.92 -6.55 6.16
N THR A 40 -9.20 -5.43 5.92
CA THR A 40 -8.13 -5.37 4.93
C THR A 40 -7.03 -6.41 5.21
N TRP A 41 -6.65 -6.61 6.48
CA TRP A 41 -5.66 -7.62 6.86
C TRP A 41 -6.17 -9.04 6.62
N GLN A 42 -7.43 -9.34 6.93
CA GLN A 42 -8.04 -10.64 6.62
C GLN A 42 -8.01 -10.93 5.12
N LEU A 43 -8.39 -9.97 4.28
CA LEU A 43 -8.32 -10.12 2.82
C LEU A 43 -6.88 -10.33 2.33
N LYS A 44 -5.93 -9.55 2.85
CA LYS A 44 -4.52 -9.69 2.48
C LYS A 44 -3.96 -11.05 2.84
N TYR A 45 -4.25 -11.53 4.04
CA TYR A 45 -3.83 -12.87 4.44
C TYR A 45 -4.50 -13.95 3.58
N LYS A 46 -5.81 -13.84 3.33
CA LYS A 46 -6.58 -14.78 2.50
C LYS A 46 -6.00 -14.95 1.09
N TYR A 47 -5.60 -13.85 0.43
CA TYR A 47 -5.17 -13.89 -0.98
C TYR A 47 -3.67 -13.81 -1.21
N GLN A 48 -2.89 -13.28 -0.26
CA GLN A 48 -1.46 -13.03 -0.42
C GLN A 48 -0.62 -13.69 0.69
N GLY A 49 -1.24 -14.43 1.61
CA GLY A 49 -0.57 -15.08 2.73
C GLY A 49 0.09 -14.09 3.71
N ILE A 50 1.08 -14.57 4.45
CA ILE A 50 1.80 -13.76 5.44
C ILE A 50 2.54 -12.57 4.81
N GLU A 51 3.00 -12.72 3.57
CA GLU A 51 3.66 -11.66 2.81
C GLU A 51 2.73 -10.46 2.59
N GLY A 52 1.43 -10.69 2.41
CA GLY A 52 0.42 -9.63 2.34
C GLY A 52 0.32 -8.78 3.59
N LEU A 53 0.68 -9.32 4.77
CA LEU A 53 0.65 -8.62 6.05
C LEU A 53 1.91 -7.78 6.31
N ARG A 54 3.01 -8.05 5.59
CA ARG A 54 4.27 -7.32 5.75
C ARG A 54 4.12 -5.86 5.33
N SER A 55 4.84 -5.01 6.05
CA SER A 55 5.00 -3.62 5.65
C SER A 55 5.91 -3.57 4.44
N ALA A 56 5.40 -3.09 3.31
CA ALA A 56 6.21 -3.02 2.10
C ALA A 56 7.12 -1.78 2.12
N HIS A 57 8.43 -2.01 2.09
CA HIS A 57 9.42 -0.93 2.05
C HIS A 57 9.59 -0.31 0.66
N GLN A 58 9.14 -1.00 -0.40
CA GLN A 58 9.29 -0.56 -1.79
C GLN A 58 7.97 -0.61 -2.55
N ASN A 59 7.83 0.28 -3.54
CA ASN A 59 6.67 0.28 -4.44
C ASN A 59 6.81 -0.81 -5.49
N GLN A 60 5.72 -1.55 -5.75
CA GLN A 60 5.68 -2.51 -6.85
C GLN A 60 5.50 -1.79 -8.18
N HIS A 61 6.20 -2.27 -9.20
CA HIS A 61 6.08 -1.78 -10.57
C HIS A 61 5.13 -2.69 -11.34
N TYR A 62 4.13 -2.09 -11.97
CA TYR A 62 3.17 -2.80 -12.82
C TYR A 62 3.25 -2.25 -14.25
N SER A 63 3.29 -3.15 -15.22
CA SER A 63 3.31 -2.78 -16.63
C SER A 63 2.00 -2.12 -17.07
N LYS A 64 2.03 -1.32 -18.14
CA LYS A 64 0.81 -0.72 -18.72
C LYS A 64 -0.21 -1.80 -19.10
N LYS A 65 0.24 -2.86 -19.78
CA LYS A 65 -0.58 -4.01 -20.19
C LYS A 65 -1.27 -4.66 -18.99
N PHE A 66 -0.53 -4.88 -17.89
CA PHE A 66 -1.11 -5.45 -16.67
C PHE A 66 -2.22 -4.55 -16.12
N LYS A 67 -1.96 -3.25 -15.96
CA LYS A 67 -2.94 -2.31 -15.41
C LYS A 67 -4.21 -2.23 -16.25
N ALA A 68 -4.08 -2.12 -17.58
CA ALA A 68 -5.21 -2.04 -18.50
C ALA A 68 -6.08 -3.31 -18.44
N ASN A 69 -5.44 -4.49 -18.51
CA ASN A 69 -6.14 -5.77 -18.39
C ASN A 69 -6.86 -5.88 -17.04
N LEU A 70 -6.21 -5.47 -15.95
CA LEU A 70 -6.78 -5.58 -14.62
C LEU A 70 -8.02 -4.67 -14.45
N VAL A 71 -8.02 -3.48 -15.05
CA VAL A 71 -9.21 -2.59 -15.07
C VAL A 71 -10.37 -3.25 -15.84
N GLN A 72 -10.09 -3.83 -17.01
CA GLN A 72 -11.12 -4.53 -17.79
C GLN A 72 -11.70 -5.73 -17.03
N GLN A 73 -10.85 -6.53 -16.38
CA GLN A 73 -11.32 -7.64 -15.55
C GLN A 73 -12.17 -7.17 -14.36
N TYR A 74 -11.81 -6.04 -13.73
CA TYR A 74 -12.61 -5.49 -12.64
C TYR A 74 -14.01 -5.09 -13.10
N GLN A 75 -14.13 -4.44 -14.27
CA GLN A 75 -15.41 -4.04 -14.85
C GLN A 75 -16.35 -5.22 -15.13
N ALA A 76 -15.79 -6.40 -15.41
CA ALA A 76 -16.53 -7.64 -15.61
C ALA A 76 -16.77 -8.44 -14.31
N SER A 77 -16.30 -7.94 -13.16
CA SER A 77 -16.35 -8.65 -11.89
C SER A 77 -17.45 -8.11 -10.96
N ASN A 78 -17.98 -8.98 -10.10
CA ASN A 78 -18.91 -8.62 -9.03
C ASN A 78 -18.21 -8.42 -7.67
N HIS A 79 -16.88 -8.32 -7.67
CA HIS A 79 -16.10 -8.13 -6.46
C HIS A 79 -16.10 -6.67 -6.03
N SER A 80 -16.01 -6.42 -4.72
CA SER A 80 -15.71 -5.07 -4.25
C SER A 80 -14.33 -4.62 -4.76
N LEU A 81 -14.15 -3.31 -4.94
CA LEU A 81 -12.88 -2.72 -5.37
C LEU A 81 -11.69 -3.16 -4.49
N GLU A 82 -11.92 -3.29 -3.18
CA GLU A 82 -10.90 -3.71 -2.23
C GLU A 82 -10.55 -5.18 -2.34
N GLU A 83 -11.57 -6.06 -2.34
CA GLU A 83 -11.37 -7.49 -2.49
C GLU A 83 -10.68 -7.79 -3.82
N PHE A 84 -11.15 -7.20 -4.93
CA PHE A 84 -10.57 -7.41 -6.24
C PHE A 84 -9.12 -6.93 -6.32
N ALA A 85 -8.82 -5.74 -5.78
CA ALA A 85 -7.45 -5.23 -5.75
C ALA A 85 -6.52 -6.17 -4.98
N ILE A 86 -6.90 -6.56 -3.76
CA ILE A 86 -6.08 -7.42 -2.90
C ILE A 86 -5.92 -8.82 -3.51
N LYS A 87 -7.00 -9.41 -4.03
CA LYS A 87 -6.98 -10.70 -4.73
C LYS A 87 -5.99 -10.72 -5.90
N ASN A 88 -5.83 -9.59 -6.58
CA ASN A 88 -4.92 -9.44 -7.72
C ASN A 88 -3.54 -8.86 -7.35
N GLY A 89 -3.13 -8.95 -6.08
CA GLY A 89 -1.79 -8.60 -5.64
C GLY A 89 -1.52 -7.09 -5.49
N LEU A 90 -2.57 -6.26 -5.50
CA LEU A 90 -2.41 -4.84 -5.17
C LEU A 90 -2.36 -4.67 -3.65
N LYS A 91 -1.71 -3.60 -3.22
CA LYS A 91 -1.58 -3.25 -1.80
C LYS A 91 -2.81 -2.56 -1.24
N SER A 92 -3.57 -1.88 -2.09
CA SER A 92 -4.79 -1.17 -1.71
C SER A 92 -5.72 -0.94 -2.90
N LYS A 93 -7.01 -0.79 -2.59
CA LYS A 93 -8.06 -0.39 -3.54
C LYS A 93 -7.75 0.91 -4.28
N GLN A 94 -7.00 1.82 -3.65
CA GLN A 94 -6.63 3.10 -4.26
C GLN A 94 -5.78 2.94 -5.52
N GLN A 95 -4.93 1.90 -5.59
CA GLN A 95 -4.15 1.64 -6.80
C GLN A 95 -5.06 1.32 -7.98
N LEU A 96 -6.05 0.46 -7.76
CA LEU A 96 -7.05 0.10 -8.76
C LEU A 96 -7.96 1.28 -9.11
N LEU A 97 -8.44 2.02 -8.11
CA LEU A 97 -9.26 3.23 -8.32
C LEU A 97 -8.55 4.24 -9.22
N ASN A 98 -7.28 4.50 -8.93
CA ASN A 98 -6.46 5.41 -9.72
C ASN A 98 -6.30 4.92 -11.17
N TRP A 99 -6.16 3.61 -11.39
CA TRP A 99 -6.09 3.06 -12.74
C TRP A 99 -7.44 3.14 -13.44
N ILE A 100 -8.56 2.83 -12.77
CA ILE A 100 -9.89 2.99 -13.34
C ILE A 100 -10.11 4.43 -13.81
N HIS A 101 -9.81 5.44 -12.98
CA HIS A 101 -9.89 6.84 -13.39
C HIS A 101 -8.98 7.17 -14.58
N GLN A 102 -7.78 6.59 -14.63
CA GLN A 102 -6.83 6.80 -15.73
C GLN A 102 -7.31 6.19 -17.06
N TYR A 103 -7.93 5.01 -17.01
CA TYR A 103 -8.33 4.28 -18.21
C TYR A 103 -9.77 4.60 -18.67
N ASN A 104 -10.68 4.98 -17.76
CA ASN A 104 -12.05 5.36 -18.11
C ASN A 104 -12.18 6.84 -18.52
N GLY A 105 -11.24 7.71 -18.11
CA GLY A 105 -11.37 9.16 -18.24
C GLY A 105 -10.98 9.77 -19.58
N SER A 106 -10.72 8.97 -20.63
CA SER A 106 -10.38 9.43 -22.00
C SER A 106 -9.80 10.85 -22.09
N ASN A 107 -8.58 11.04 -21.61
CA ASN A 107 -7.76 12.16 -22.06
C ASN A 107 -6.35 11.67 -22.37
N LEU A 108 -6.14 11.55 -23.67
CA LEU A 108 -4.91 11.33 -24.41
C LEU A 108 -3.79 12.27 -23.94
N ARG A 109 -3.13 11.93 -22.84
CA ARG A 109 -1.71 12.21 -22.71
C ARG A 109 -1.06 10.86 -22.53
N ALA A 110 -0.44 10.40 -23.61
CA ALA A 110 0.47 9.27 -23.59
C ALA A 110 1.25 9.30 -22.27
N TYR A 111 0.95 8.36 -21.38
CA TYR A 111 1.61 8.29 -20.09
C TYR A 111 3.10 8.09 -20.35
N THR A 112 3.86 9.16 -20.28
CA THR A 112 5.27 9.12 -19.95
C THR A 112 5.30 8.98 -18.43
N PRO A 113 5.94 7.93 -17.88
CA PRO A 113 6.27 7.95 -16.47
C PRO A 113 7.00 9.28 -16.23
N ARG A 114 6.44 10.16 -15.39
CA ARG A 114 7.12 11.40 -15.00
C ARG A 114 8.51 10.98 -14.52
N LYS A 115 9.56 11.29 -15.30
CA LYS A 115 10.93 11.12 -14.81
C LYS A 115 10.96 11.89 -13.50
N ARG A 116 11.28 11.20 -12.40
CA ARG A 116 11.71 11.92 -11.21
C ARG A 116 13.02 12.56 -11.65
N ASP A 117 13.00 13.87 -11.90
CA ASP A 117 14.21 14.63 -12.07
C ASP A 117 14.94 14.61 -10.73
N SER A 118 15.71 13.55 -10.50
CA SER A 118 16.63 13.46 -9.38
C SER A 118 17.84 14.35 -9.68
N LYS A 119 17.63 15.67 -9.68
CA LYS A 119 18.69 16.63 -9.37
C LYS A 119 18.48 17.08 -7.92
N MET A 120 18.80 16.20 -6.96
CA MET A 120 19.15 16.69 -5.64
C MET A 120 20.60 17.17 -5.72
N THR A 121 20.81 18.47 -5.92
CA THR A 121 22.10 19.08 -5.60
C THR A 121 22.28 18.96 -4.10
N GLY A 122 23.18 18.07 -3.68
CA GLY A 122 23.55 17.92 -2.27
C GLY A 122 23.95 19.27 -1.68
N ARG A 123 23.35 19.62 -0.55
CA ARG A 123 23.73 20.80 0.23
C ARG A 123 25.13 20.52 0.80
N LYS A 124 26.15 21.21 0.31
CA LYS A 124 27.51 21.16 0.87
C LYS A 124 27.49 21.93 2.19
N THR A 125 27.58 21.23 3.31
CA THR A 125 27.85 21.86 4.61
C THR A 125 29.36 22.04 4.72
N ALA A 126 29.86 23.25 4.46
CA ALA A 126 31.23 23.59 4.83
C ALA A 126 31.25 23.86 6.34
N LEU A 127 31.88 22.96 7.09
CA LEU A 127 32.27 23.21 8.48
C LEU A 127 33.46 24.19 8.44
N SER A 128 33.22 25.45 8.75
CA SER A 128 34.30 26.39 9.03
C SER A 128 34.98 26.00 10.34
N PRO A 129 36.31 25.84 10.39
CA PRO A 129 37.00 25.59 11.65
C PRO A 129 36.93 26.84 12.53
N VAL A 130 36.49 26.65 13.78
CA VAL A 130 36.58 27.64 14.84
C VAL A 130 38.06 27.91 15.09
N LYS A 131 38.52 29.14 14.86
CA LYS A 131 39.81 29.59 15.38
C LYS A 131 39.65 29.90 16.86
N VAL A 132 40.29 29.10 17.70
CA VAL A 132 40.55 29.43 19.10
C VAL A 132 41.83 30.26 19.12
N THR A 133 41.76 31.47 19.65
CA THR A 133 42.95 32.26 20.01
C THR A 133 42.93 32.43 21.52
N LEU A 134 44.08 32.17 22.15
CA LEU A 134 44.34 32.37 23.59
C LEU A 134 44.21 33.83 24.00
#